data_AF-A0A538JMI8-F1
#
_entry.id   AF-A0A538JMI8-F1
#
_cell.length_a   1.000
_cell.length_b   1.000
_cell.length_c   1.000
_cell.angle_alpha   90.00
_cell.angle_beta   90.00
_cell.angle_gamma   90.00
#
_symmetry.space_group_name_H-M   'P 1'
#
loop_
_entity.id
_entity.type
_entity.pdbx_description
1 polymer ?
#
loop_
_entity_poly.entity_id
_entity_poly.type
_entity_poly.pdbx_seq_one_letter_code
_entity_poly.pdbx_strand_id
1 'polypeptide(L)'
;MLDDSTARDLALAISLQFEGDDIPLLAPLADASLVWLDDKERSCIATPIVETLWTRELREDIELGLDAAAERWVRVRRRLGAARADLDRGPRDSRLARAVVDQAADQLAGERQRPLCCLLCVEESLERAPAAERRARVLAVARIAGHAAALPDTDVRAAVVAAGVQRTSPALVLATEGRRAAVHGWLRRIAMLGASSLPATSAALLELLDDPADDVWLAAIDGLVARLDAAWN
;
A
#
# COMPACT_ATOMS: atom_id res chain seq x y z
N MET A 1 -11.00 15.67 -24.53
CA MET A 1 -11.28 15.00 -23.25
C MET A 1 -10.22 13.93 -23.06
N LEU A 2 -9.59 13.90 -21.88
CA LEU A 2 -8.59 12.89 -21.54
C LEU A 2 -9.31 11.59 -21.16
N ASP A 3 -8.87 10.44 -21.67
CA ASP A 3 -9.35 9.13 -21.23
C ASP A 3 -8.47 8.58 -20.09
N ASP A 4 -8.92 7.53 -19.39
CA ASP A 4 -8.24 6.99 -18.20
C ASP A 4 -6.86 6.40 -18.55
N SER A 5 -6.74 5.79 -19.72
CA SER A 5 -5.47 5.24 -20.21
C SER A 5 -4.43 6.35 -20.41
N THR A 6 -4.82 7.43 -21.09
CA THR A 6 -3.95 8.58 -21.31
C THR A 6 -3.63 9.30 -20.00
N ALA A 7 -4.59 9.40 -19.07
CA ALA A 7 -4.35 9.97 -17.75
C ALA A 7 -3.29 9.17 -16.97
N ARG A 8 -3.37 7.84 -16.99
CA ARG A 8 -2.38 6.95 -16.36
C ARG A 8 -1.01 7.07 -17.02
N ASP A 9 -0.93 7.10 -18.35
CA ASP A 9 0.33 7.29 -19.08
C ASP A 9 1.01 8.62 -18.73
N LEU A 10 0.21 9.68 -18.54
CA LEU A 10 0.72 10.99 -18.11
C LEU A 10 1.17 10.96 -16.66
N ALA A 11 0.40 10.37 -15.74
CA ALA A 11 0.79 10.22 -14.34
C ALA A 11 2.13 9.49 -14.19
N LEU A 12 2.31 8.39 -14.95
CA LEU A 12 3.58 7.67 -15.03
C LEU A 12 4.72 8.56 -15.54
N ALA A 13 4.47 9.39 -16.55
CA ALA A 13 5.49 10.27 -17.12
C ALA A 13 5.88 11.44 -16.19
N ILE A 14 4.95 11.94 -15.39
CA ILE A 14 5.17 12.97 -14.37
C ILE A 14 6.02 12.40 -13.22
N SER A 15 5.73 11.16 -12.79
CA SER A 15 6.45 10.47 -11.71
C SER A 15 6.55 11.29 -10.41
N LEU A 16 5.47 11.98 -10.04
CA LEU A 16 5.42 12.79 -8.82
C LEU A 16 5.68 11.91 -7.58
N GLN A 17 6.54 12.38 -6.68
CA GLN A 17 6.86 11.70 -5.43
C GLN A 17 6.03 12.31 -4.29
N PHE A 18 5.51 11.46 -3.42
CA PHE A 18 4.77 11.85 -2.23
C PHE A 18 5.55 11.43 -0.99
N GLU A 19 5.70 12.33 -0.03
CA GLU A 19 6.54 12.12 1.16
C GLU A 19 5.88 12.70 2.41
N GLY A 20 6.44 12.38 3.58
CA GLY A 20 6.01 12.94 4.86
C GLY A 20 4.52 12.77 5.14
N ASP A 21 3.83 13.89 5.36
CA ASP A 21 2.41 13.93 5.73
C ASP A 21 1.46 13.43 4.63
N ASP A 22 1.95 13.20 3.41
CA ASP A 22 1.15 12.64 2.32
C ASP A 22 1.01 11.11 2.43
N ILE A 23 1.99 10.43 3.01
CA ILE A 23 1.98 8.96 3.14
C ILE A 23 0.80 8.46 3.99
N PRO A 24 0.49 9.06 5.16
CA PRO A 24 -0.72 8.70 5.90
C PRO A 24 -2.01 8.98 5.11
N LEU A 25 -2.04 10.04 4.31
CA LEU A 25 -3.21 10.41 3.51
C LEU A 25 -3.46 9.43 2.36
N LEU A 26 -2.39 8.91 1.74
CA LEU A 26 -2.45 7.88 0.70
C LEU A 26 -2.75 6.47 1.24
N ALA A 27 -2.58 6.24 2.55
CA ALA A 27 -2.64 4.89 3.13
C ALA A 27 -3.94 4.12 2.82
N PRO A 28 -5.15 4.72 2.87
CA PRO A 28 -6.39 4.01 2.52
C PRO A 28 -6.43 3.58 1.05
N LEU A 29 -5.86 4.37 0.15
CA LEU A 29 -5.83 4.05 -1.28
C LEU A 29 -4.77 2.98 -1.58
N ALA A 30 -3.64 3.00 -0.86
CA ALA A 30 -2.65 1.94 -0.92
C ALA A 30 -3.21 0.61 -0.39
N ASP A 31 -3.98 0.63 0.70
CA ASP A 31 -4.70 -0.55 1.19
C ASP A 31 -5.69 -1.08 0.13
N ALA A 32 -6.39 -0.18 -0.59
CA ALA A 32 -7.26 -0.55 -1.72
C ALA A 32 -6.49 -1.15 -2.91
N SER A 33 -5.29 -0.65 -3.21
CA SER A 33 -4.40 -1.23 -4.24
C SER A 33 -3.96 -2.64 -3.87
N LEU A 34 -3.59 -2.88 -2.61
CA LEU A 34 -3.13 -4.20 -2.15
C LEU A 34 -4.16 -5.30 -2.41
N VAL A 35 -5.45 -4.96 -2.27
CA VAL A 35 -6.56 -5.90 -2.43
C VAL A 35 -7.22 -5.84 -3.80
N TRP A 36 -6.69 -5.09 -4.77
CA TRP A 36 -7.29 -4.97 -6.11
C TRP A 36 -8.76 -4.54 -6.07
N LEU A 37 -9.07 -3.56 -5.21
CA LEU A 37 -10.42 -3.02 -5.06
C LEU A 37 -10.96 -2.51 -6.40
N ASP A 38 -12.25 -2.69 -6.65
CA ASP A 38 -12.86 -2.27 -7.90
C ASP A 38 -12.75 -0.75 -8.13
N ASP A 39 -12.69 -0.34 -9.41
CA ASP A 39 -12.46 1.06 -9.80
C ASP A 39 -13.50 2.03 -9.22
N LYS A 40 -14.74 1.59 -8.99
CA LYS A 40 -15.82 2.43 -8.49
C LYS A 40 -15.65 2.66 -6.98
N GLU A 41 -15.45 1.60 -6.21
CA GLU A 41 -15.18 1.68 -4.78
C GLU A 41 -13.86 2.41 -4.51
N ARG A 42 -12.83 2.11 -5.30
CA ARG A 42 -11.55 2.81 -5.27
C ARG A 42 -11.71 4.31 -5.54
N SER A 43 -12.51 4.71 -6.53
CA SER A 43 -12.77 6.12 -6.83
C SER A 43 -13.43 6.87 -5.67
N CYS A 44 -14.27 6.19 -4.88
CA CYS A 44 -14.85 6.77 -3.66
C CYS A 44 -13.80 7.07 -2.58
N ILE A 45 -12.73 6.27 -2.51
CA ILE A 45 -11.59 6.50 -1.60
C ILE A 45 -10.67 7.59 -2.16
N ALA A 46 -10.37 7.55 -3.46
CA ALA A 46 -9.42 8.47 -4.10
C ALA A 46 -9.93 9.92 -4.12
N THR A 47 -11.24 10.14 -4.35
CA THR A 47 -11.80 11.49 -4.49
C THR A 47 -11.48 12.43 -3.31
N PRO A 48 -11.80 12.11 -2.04
CA PRO A 48 -11.48 12.98 -0.91
C PRO A 48 -9.97 13.17 -0.68
N ILE A 49 -9.15 12.17 -1.04
CA ILE A 49 -7.69 12.26 -0.99
C ILE A 49 -7.18 13.29 -2.00
N VAL A 50 -7.64 13.20 -3.25
CA VAL A 50 -7.31 14.16 -4.32
C VAL A 50 -7.75 15.57 -3.91
N GLU A 51 -8.96 15.75 -3.39
CA GLU A 51 -9.42 17.06 -2.92
C GLU A 51 -8.51 17.64 -1.82
N THR A 52 -8.08 16.82 -0.87
CA THR A 52 -7.18 17.25 0.21
C THR A 52 -5.82 17.66 -0.34
N LEU A 53 -5.21 16.81 -1.18
CA LEU A 53 -3.91 17.09 -1.81
C LEU A 53 -3.99 18.30 -2.75
N TRP A 54 -5.13 18.53 -3.40
CA TRP A 54 -5.37 19.70 -4.25
C TRP A 54 -5.26 21.02 -3.48
N THR A 55 -5.65 21.04 -2.20
CA THR A 55 -5.45 22.24 -1.35
C THR A 55 -4.00 22.43 -0.92
N ARG A 56 -3.15 21.42 -1.14
CA ARG A 56 -1.72 21.37 -0.80
C ARG A 56 -0.85 21.36 -2.06
N GLU A 57 -1.22 22.17 -3.05
CA GLU A 57 -0.40 22.43 -4.25
C GLU A 57 -0.29 21.27 -5.26
N LEU A 58 -1.08 20.19 -5.12
CA LEU A 58 -1.04 19.06 -6.07
C LEU A 58 -1.25 19.50 -7.53
N ARG A 59 -2.09 20.50 -7.79
CA ARG A 59 -2.32 20.97 -9.15
C ARG A 59 -1.04 21.55 -9.73
N GLU A 60 -0.40 22.45 -8.99
CA GLU A 60 0.83 23.12 -9.37
C GLU A 60 1.95 22.08 -9.59
N ASP A 61 2.07 21.09 -8.71
CA ASP A 61 3.04 20.00 -8.84
C ASP A 61 2.81 19.16 -10.11
N ILE A 62 1.55 18.84 -10.43
CA ILE A 62 1.21 18.14 -11.67
C ILE A 62 1.56 18.99 -12.89
N GLU A 63 1.25 20.29 -12.88
CA GLU A 63 1.56 21.20 -13.99
C GLU A 63 3.08 21.32 -14.20
N LEU A 64 3.86 21.45 -13.13
CA LEU A 64 5.33 21.47 -13.18
C LEU A 64 5.89 20.16 -13.72
N GLY A 65 5.40 19.01 -13.24
CA GLY A 65 5.86 17.71 -13.72
C GLY A 65 5.45 17.41 -15.16
N LEU A 66 4.28 17.89 -15.61
CA LEU A 66 3.86 17.83 -17.01
C LEU A 66 4.81 18.61 -17.93
N ASP A 67 5.19 19.82 -17.53
CA ASP A 67 6.08 20.68 -18.31
C ASP A 67 7.47 20.04 -18.41
N ALA A 68 8.02 19.57 -17.29
CA ALA A 68 9.28 18.82 -17.27
C ALA A 68 9.23 17.55 -18.14
N ALA A 69 8.13 16.79 -18.10
CA ALA A 69 7.95 15.61 -18.93
C ALA A 69 7.80 15.96 -20.43
N ALA A 70 7.18 17.09 -20.77
CA ALA A 70 6.98 17.54 -22.15
C ALA A 70 8.26 18.00 -22.85
N GLU A 71 9.26 18.46 -22.09
CA GLU A 71 10.60 18.74 -22.62
C GLU A 71 11.24 17.46 -23.17
N ARG A 72 11.08 16.34 -22.46
CA ARG A 72 11.72 15.05 -22.76
C ARG A 72 10.91 14.20 -23.73
N TRP A 73 9.58 14.22 -23.64
CA TRP A 73 8.70 13.27 -24.32
C TRP A 73 7.72 13.97 -25.26
N VAL A 74 7.90 13.79 -26.57
CA VAL A 74 7.01 14.35 -27.62
C VAL A 74 5.55 13.94 -27.40
N ARG A 75 5.31 12.70 -26.94
CA ARG A 75 3.96 12.21 -26.64
C ARG A 75 3.26 13.01 -25.53
N VAL A 76 3.99 13.43 -24.49
CA VAL A 76 3.47 14.25 -23.39
C VAL A 76 3.19 15.66 -23.90
N ARG A 77 4.14 16.25 -24.65
CA ARG A 77 3.98 17.58 -25.26
C ARG A 77 2.72 17.71 -26.10
N ARG A 78 2.39 16.68 -26.89
CA ARG A 78 1.16 16.62 -27.71
C ARG A 78 -0.13 16.57 -26.88
N ARG A 79 -0.06 16.23 -25.60
CA ARG A 79 -1.22 16.08 -24.70
C ARG A 79 -1.35 17.21 -23.68
N LEU A 80 -0.40 18.15 -23.58
CA LEU A 80 -0.42 19.24 -22.59
C LEU A 80 -1.74 20.02 -22.56
N GLY A 81 -2.26 20.43 -23.72
CA GLY A 81 -3.53 21.16 -23.77
C GLY A 81 -4.72 20.37 -23.22
N ALA A 82 -4.76 19.05 -23.49
CA ALA A 82 -5.80 18.17 -22.96
C ALA A 82 -5.63 17.89 -21.46
N ALA A 83 -4.38 17.77 -20.99
CA ALA A 83 -4.05 17.59 -19.60
C ALA A 83 -4.45 18.80 -18.75
N ARG A 84 -4.06 20.01 -19.18
CA ARG A 84 -4.43 21.27 -18.49
C ARG A 84 -5.95 21.49 -18.47
N ALA A 85 -6.62 21.26 -19.60
CA ALA A 85 -8.07 21.33 -19.66
C ALA A 85 -8.78 20.29 -18.77
N ASP A 86 -8.16 19.15 -18.49
CA ASP A 86 -8.67 18.18 -17.52
C ASP A 86 -8.48 18.65 -16.08
N LEU A 87 -7.33 19.23 -15.75
CA LEU A 87 -7.06 19.83 -14.43
C LEU A 87 -7.99 21.01 -14.12
N ASP A 88 -8.36 21.81 -15.13
CA ASP A 88 -9.33 22.91 -14.99
C ASP A 88 -10.73 22.46 -14.57
N ARG A 89 -11.05 21.16 -14.70
CA ARG A 89 -12.31 20.60 -14.20
C ARG A 89 -12.33 20.46 -12.67
N GLY A 90 -11.19 20.61 -12.02
CA GLY A 90 -11.05 20.55 -10.57
C GLY A 90 -10.83 19.15 -10.01
N PRO A 91 -10.58 19.03 -8.69
CA PRO A 91 -10.08 17.81 -8.05
C PRO A 91 -11.05 16.62 -8.10
N ARG A 92 -12.36 16.87 -8.14
CA ARG A 92 -13.37 15.79 -8.23
C ARG A 92 -13.41 15.14 -9.60
N ASP A 93 -13.22 15.95 -10.64
CA ASP A 93 -13.53 15.59 -12.03
C ASP A 93 -12.29 15.37 -12.90
N SER A 94 -11.12 15.82 -12.45
CA SER A 94 -9.86 15.59 -13.16
C SER A 94 -9.45 14.11 -13.08
N ARG A 95 -9.39 13.47 -14.25
CA ARG A 95 -8.87 12.11 -14.40
C ARG A 95 -7.37 12.06 -14.19
N LEU A 96 -6.65 13.11 -14.62
CA LEU A 96 -5.20 13.19 -14.43
C LEU A 96 -4.82 13.28 -12.95
N ALA A 97 -5.49 14.15 -12.19
CA ALA A 97 -5.25 14.29 -10.76
C ALA A 97 -5.45 12.95 -10.02
N ARG A 98 -6.55 12.26 -10.33
CA ARG A 98 -6.83 10.94 -9.80
C ARG A 98 -5.76 9.93 -10.19
N ALA A 99 -5.36 9.88 -11.46
CA ALA A 99 -4.33 8.96 -11.94
C ALA A 99 -2.96 9.17 -11.26
N VAL A 100 -2.59 10.42 -10.96
CA VAL A 100 -1.36 10.74 -10.22
C VAL A 100 -1.41 10.20 -8.79
N VAL A 101 -2.53 10.42 -8.10
CA VAL A 101 -2.74 9.93 -6.72
C VAL A 101 -2.84 8.40 -6.68
N ASP A 102 -3.52 7.79 -7.65
CA ASP A 102 -3.59 6.33 -7.81
C ASP A 102 -2.21 5.72 -8.02
N GLN A 103 -1.40 6.31 -8.91
CA GLN A 103 -0.04 5.85 -9.17
C GLN A 103 0.84 5.88 -7.90
N ALA A 104 0.70 6.93 -7.09
CA ALA A 104 1.43 7.04 -5.82
C ALA A 104 0.98 5.98 -4.80
N ALA A 105 -0.32 5.75 -4.69
CA ALA A 105 -0.87 4.72 -3.83
C ALA A 105 -0.44 3.30 -4.27
N ASP A 106 -0.38 3.03 -5.58
CA ASP A 106 0.08 1.76 -6.12
C ASP A 106 1.56 1.53 -5.84
N GLN A 107 2.39 2.57 -5.95
CA GLN A 107 3.81 2.49 -5.56
C GLN A 107 3.95 2.20 -4.07
N LEU A 108 3.23 2.94 -3.22
CA LEU A 108 3.24 2.74 -1.76
C LEU A 108 2.76 1.34 -1.38
N ALA A 109 1.73 0.82 -2.05
CA ALA A 109 1.27 -0.54 -1.88
C ALA A 109 2.35 -1.57 -2.26
N GLY A 110 3.01 -1.38 -3.40
CA GLY A 110 4.11 -2.24 -3.85
C GLY A 110 5.31 -2.26 -2.89
N GLU A 111 5.60 -1.12 -2.25
CA GLU A 111 6.64 -1.04 -1.22
C GLU A 111 6.22 -1.78 0.07
N ARG A 112 4.97 -1.59 0.52
CA ARG A 112 4.41 -2.25 1.72
C ARG A 112 4.22 -3.75 1.54
N GLN A 113 4.00 -4.21 0.31
CA GLN A 113 3.76 -5.60 -0.04
C GLN A 113 4.98 -6.50 0.20
N ARG A 114 6.20 -5.95 0.32
CA ARG A 114 7.38 -6.77 0.58
C ARG A 114 7.32 -7.39 1.98
N PRO A 115 7.69 -8.68 2.14
CA PRO A 115 8.39 -9.53 1.19
C PRO A 115 7.49 -10.42 0.31
N LEU A 116 6.17 -10.18 0.26
CA LEU A 116 5.26 -10.93 -0.60
C LEU A 116 5.32 -10.43 -2.05
N CYS A 117 4.87 -11.28 -2.99
CA CYS A 117 4.71 -10.92 -4.40
C CYS A 117 3.45 -10.07 -4.60
N CYS A 118 2.26 -10.66 -4.47
CA CYS A 118 0.99 -9.94 -4.37
C CYS A 118 -0.04 -10.71 -3.54
N LEU A 119 -1.08 -10.04 -3.02
CA LEU A 119 -2.16 -10.72 -2.30
C LEU A 119 -3.00 -11.62 -3.22
N LEU A 120 -3.08 -11.30 -4.51
CA LEU A 120 -3.69 -12.17 -5.50
C LEU A 120 -2.94 -13.51 -5.63
N CYS A 121 -1.61 -13.53 -5.54
CA CYS A 121 -0.86 -14.79 -5.49
C CYS A 121 -1.15 -15.60 -4.23
N VAL A 122 -1.43 -14.93 -3.10
CA VAL A 122 -1.85 -15.61 -1.86
C VAL A 122 -3.24 -16.20 -2.02
N GLU A 123 -4.17 -15.47 -2.62
CA GLU A 123 -5.53 -15.93 -2.95
C GLU A 123 -5.48 -17.21 -3.78
N GLU A 124 -4.82 -17.17 -4.94
CA GLU A 124 -4.68 -18.34 -5.81
C GLU A 124 -3.98 -19.51 -5.11
N SER A 125 -3.00 -19.22 -4.25
CA SER A 125 -2.32 -20.25 -3.47
C SER A 125 -3.23 -20.87 -2.41
N LEU A 126 -4.10 -20.10 -1.77
CA LEU A 126 -5.03 -20.58 -0.74
C LEU A 126 -6.12 -21.47 -1.33
N GLU A 127 -6.66 -21.10 -2.49
CA GLU A 127 -7.66 -21.89 -3.21
C GLU A 127 -7.17 -23.30 -3.54
N ARG A 128 -5.88 -23.41 -3.91
CA ARG A 128 -5.24 -24.67 -4.30
C ARG A 128 -4.63 -25.44 -3.11
N ALA A 129 -4.48 -24.81 -1.94
CA ALA A 129 -3.78 -25.39 -0.81
C ALA A 129 -4.62 -26.45 -0.07
N PRO A 130 -4.00 -27.59 0.34
CA PRO A 130 -4.59 -28.51 1.31
C PRO A 130 -4.91 -27.80 2.64
N ALA A 131 -5.94 -28.26 3.36
CA ALA A 131 -6.39 -27.64 4.60
C ALA A 131 -5.25 -27.43 5.64
N ALA A 132 -4.34 -28.39 5.75
CA ALA A 132 -3.20 -28.32 6.67
C ALA A 132 -2.20 -27.18 6.36
N GLU A 133 -2.15 -26.70 5.11
CA GLU A 133 -1.22 -25.65 4.69
C GLU A 133 -1.85 -24.25 4.71
N ARG A 134 -3.18 -24.16 4.68
CA ARG A 134 -3.90 -22.87 4.54
C ARG A 134 -3.54 -21.86 5.61
N ARG A 135 -3.40 -22.30 6.87
CA ARG A 135 -2.99 -21.43 7.97
C ARG A 135 -1.64 -20.76 7.69
N ALA A 136 -0.63 -21.54 7.29
CA ALA A 136 0.70 -21.00 7.01
C ALA A 136 0.69 -20.02 5.82
N ARG A 137 -0.15 -20.27 4.81
CA ARG A 137 -0.32 -19.38 3.65
C ARG A 137 -0.94 -18.05 4.03
N VAL A 138 -2.02 -18.06 4.81
CA VAL A 138 -2.66 -16.81 5.24
C VAL A 138 -1.79 -16.05 6.24
N LEU A 139 -1.04 -16.76 7.10
CA LEU A 139 -0.09 -16.13 8.02
C LEU A 139 1.01 -15.36 7.28
N ALA A 140 1.35 -15.75 6.03
CA ALA A 140 2.27 -14.99 5.21
C ALA A 140 1.79 -13.54 4.96
N VAL A 141 0.48 -13.29 4.92
CA VAL A 141 -0.10 -11.94 4.80
C VAL A 141 0.22 -11.08 6.01
N ALA A 142 0.29 -11.66 7.21
CA ALA A 142 0.68 -10.91 8.41
C ALA A 142 2.09 -10.31 8.30
N ARG A 143 2.98 -10.88 7.46
CA ARG A 143 4.34 -10.35 7.23
C ARG A 143 4.35 -8.94 6.64
N ILE A 144 3.31 -8.56 5.88
CA ILE A 144 3.22 -7.20 5.33
C ILE A 144 2.54 -6.22 6.29
N ALA A 145 1.88 -6.72 7.35
CA ALA A 145 1.20 -5.89 8.34
C ALA A 145 2.17 -5.17 9.30
N GLY A 146 3.47 -5.48 9.25
CA GLY A 146 4.47 -4.89 10.14
C GLY A 146 4.51 -3.36 10.11
N HIS A 147 4.19 -2.73 8.98
CA HIS A 147 4.13 -1.26 8.89
C HIS A 147 3.06 -0.66 9.82
N ALA A 148 2.00 -1.39 10.14
CA ALA A 148 0.95 -0.93 11.04
C ALA A 148 1.43 -0.81 12.50
N ALA A 149 2.51 -1.50 12.87
CA ALA A 149 3.13 -1.35 14.18
C ALA A 149 3.87 -0.02 14.38
N ALA A 150 4.02 0.79 13.31
CA ALA A 150 4.69 2.09 13.31
C ALA A 150 6.10 2.05 13.95
N LEU A 151 6.85 0.98 13.65
CA LEU A 151 8.20 0.77 14.16
C LEU A 151 9.23 1.40 13.24
N PRO A 152 10.07 2.33 13.73
CA PRO A 152 11.24 2.79 13.00
C PRO A 152 12.23 1.65 12.73
N ASP A 153 12.91 1.68 11.59
CA ASP A 153 13.94 0.69 11.23
C ASP A 153 15.04 0.57 12.28
N THR A 154 15.37 1.67 12.98
CA THR A 154 16.36 1.69 14.07
C THR A 154 15.92 0.83 15.26
N ASP A 155 14.63 0.85 15.60
CA ASP A 155 14.09 0.10 16.73
C ASP A 155 14.05 -1.40 16.43
N VAL A 156 13.67 -1.75 15.19
CA VAL A 156 13.69 -3.15 14.73
C VAL A 156 15.12 -3.70 14.76
N ARG A 157 16.11 -2.94 14.28
CA ARG A 157 17.53 -3.35 14.34
C ARG A 157 18.02 -3.53 15.77
N ALA A 158 17.70 -2.59 16.66
CA ALA A 158 18.06 -2.68 18.06
C ALA A 158 17.45 -3.93 18.72
N ALA A 159 16.19 -4.25 18.39
CA ALA A 159 15.52 -5.44 18.86
C ALA A 159 16.17 -6.74 18.34
N VAL A 160 16.59 -6.79 17.06
CA VAL A 160 17.33 -7.94 16.51
C VAL A 160 18.63 -8.19 17.27
N VAL A 161 19.41 -7.14 17.54
CA VAL A 161 20.65 -7.26 18.32
C VAL A 161 20.37 -7.72 19.75
N ALA A 162 19.42 -7.10 20.43
CA ALA A 162 19.05 -7.47 21.79
C ALA A 162 18.54 -8.92 21.88
N ALA A 163 17.72 -9.33 20.92
CA ALA A 163 17.19 -10.69 20.81
C ALA A 163 18.30 -11.74 20.61
N GLY A 164 19.32 -11.42 19.81
CA GLY A 164 20.50 -12.28 19.62
C GLY A 164 21.30 -12.48 20.91
N VAL A 165 21.51 -11.41 21.69
CA VAL A 165 22.20 -11.48 22.99
C VAL A 165 21.40 -12.28 24.01
N GLN A 166 20.08 -12.07 24.06
CA GLN A 166 19.18 -12.71 25.02
C GLN A 166 18.70 -14.11 24.59
N ARG A 167 19.07 -14.56 23.38
CA ARG A 167 18.58 -15.80 22.74
C ARG A 167 17.05 -15.90 22.72
N THR A 168 16.40 -14.80 22.35
CA THR A 168 14.93 -14.68 22.24
C THR A 168 14.52 -14.21 20.84
N SER A 169 13.21 -14.03 20.60
CA SER A 169 12.69 -13.46 19.36
C SER A 169 12.64 -11.92 19.43
N PRO A 170 12.99 -11.19 18.36
CA PRO A 170 12.78 -9.73 18.28
C PRO A 170 11.32 -9.34 18.52
N ALA A 171 10.37 -10.22 18.17
CA ALA A 171 8.96 -9.98 18.40
C ALA A 171 8.62 -9.85 19.89
N LEU A 172 9.28 -10.62 20.75
CA LEU A 172 9.08 -10.53 22.20
C LEU A 172 9.64 -9.21 22.76
N VAL A 173 10.73 -8.71 22.20
CA VAL A 173 11.34 -7.43 22.61
C VAL A 173 10.46 -6.24 22.19
N LEU A 174 9.85 -6.32 21.01
CA LEU A 174 9.05 -5.22 20.43
C LEU A 174 7.58 -5.23 20.86
N ALA A 175 7.13 -6.31 21.50
CA ALA A 175 5.74 -6.54 21.83
C ALA A 175 5.20 -5.45 22.77
N THR A 176 4.16 -4.75 22.31
CA THR A 176 3.26 -3.97 23.16
C THR A 176 1.83 -4.27 22.76
N GLU A 177 0.90 -4.14 23.70
CA GLU A 177 -0.53 -4.34 23.42
C GLU A 177 -1.01 -3.42 22.28
N GLY A 178 -0.61 -2.16 22.29
CA GLY A 178 -0.96 -1.19 21.25
C GLY A 178 -0.44 -1.59 19.85
N ARG A 179 0.80 -2.08 19.74
CA ARG A 179 1.37 -2.51 18.45
C ARG A 179 0.67 -3.76 17.91
N ARG A 180 0.40 -4.74 18.78
CA ARG A 180 -0.35 -5.95 18.40
C ARG A 180 -1.76 -5.58 17.94
N ALA A 181 -2.45 -4.72 18.68
CA ALA A 181 -3.78 -4.24 18.31
C ALA A 181 -3.77 -3.48 16.97
N ALA A 182 -2.74 -2.68 16.69
CA ALA A 182 -2.60 -1.97 15.42
C ALA A 182 -2.42 -2.93 14.23
N VAL A 183 -1.58 -3.97 14.38
CA VAL A 183 -1.38 -5.03 13.37
C VAL A 183 -2.68 -5.79 13.11
N HIS A 184 -3.36 -6.26 14.16
CA HIS A 184 -4.65 -6.95 14.03
C HIS A 184 -5.72 -6.05 13.40
N GLY A 185 -5.77 -4.79 13.81
CA GLY A 185 -6.70 -3.80 13.28
C GLY A 185 -6.48 -3.54 11.78
N TRP A 186 -5.22 -3.47 11.33
CA TRP A 186 -4.91 -3.32 9.91
C TRP A 186 -5.28 -4.57 9.12
N LEU A 187 -4.90 -5.77 9.57
CA LEU A 187 -5.26 -7.02 8.90
C LEU A 187 -6.77 -7.22 8.77
N ARG A 188 -7.54 -6.86 9.81
CA ARG A 188 -9.01 -6.90 9.76
C ARG A 188 -9.55 -5.94 8.69
N ARG A 189 -9.00 -4.72 8.58
CA ARG A 189 -9.40 -3.78 7.52
C ARG A 189 -9.08 -4.31 6.13
N ILE A 190 -7.90 -4.90 5.92
CA ILE A 190 -7.52 -5.53 4.65
C ILE A 190 -8.48 -6.66 4.28
N ALA A 191 -8.81 -7.54 5.23
CA ALA A 191 -9.77 -8.61 5.01
C ALA A 191 -11.18 -8.11 4.67
N MET A 192 -11.63 -7.03 5.33
CA MET A 192 -12.93 -6.42 5.00
C MET A 192 -12.94 -5.75 3.63
N LEU A 193 -11.86 -5.02 3.30
CA LEU A 193 -11.73 -4.29 2.04
C LEU A 193 -11.59 -5.23 0.85
N GLY A 194 -10.87 -6.34 1.02
CA GLY A 194 -10.65 -7.36 -0.02
C GLY A 194 -11.72 -8.45 -0.10
N ALA A 195 -12.84 -8.33 0.61
CA ALA A 195 -13.82 -9.42 0.71
C ALA A 195 -14.43 -9.83 -0.65
N SER A 196 -14.54 -8.89 -1.60
CA SER A 196 -15.07 -9.13 -2.95
C SER A 196 -14.00 -9.63 -3.92
N SER A 197 -12.77 -9.13 -3.81
CA SER A 197 -11.67 -9.38 -4.75
C SER A 197 -10.75 -10.54 -4.35
N LEU A 198 -10.64 -10.82 -3.05
CA LEU A 198 -9.79 -11.85 -2.44
C LEU A 198 -10.58 -12.62 -1.36
N PRO A 199 -11.68 -13.29 -1.72
CA PRO A 199 -12.62 -13.86 -0.76
C PRO A 199 -11.99 -14.95 0.13
N ALA A 200 -11.14 -15.84 -0.41
CA ALA A 200 -10.53 -16.91 0.36
C ALA A 200 -9.51 -16.37 1.37
N THR A 201 -8.68 -15.41 0.95
CA THR A 201 -7.71 -14.72 1.80
C THR A 201 -8.42 -13.94 2.89
N SER A 202 -9.48 -13.21 2.53
CA SER A 202 -10.25 -12.40 3.47
C SER A 202 -10.92 -13.24 4.55
N ALA A 203 -11.58 -14.34 4.18
CA ALA A 203 -12.18 -15.26 5.13
C ALA A 203 -11.12 -15.89 6.06
N ALA A 204 -10.02 -16.40 5.48
CA ALA A 204 -8.94 -17.01 6.25
C ALA A 204 -8.24 -16.01 7.20
N LEU A 205 -8.14 -14.73 6.81
CA LEU A 205 -7.59 -13.68 7.66
C LEU A 205 -8.49 -13.42 8.87
N LEU A 206 -9.81 -13.34 8.67
CA LEU A 206 -10.75 -13.15 9.77
C LEU A 206 -10.70 -14.33 10.75
N GLU A 207 -10.68 -15.56 10.24
CA GLU A 207 -10.49 -16.77 11.07
C GLU A 207 -9.16 -16.74 11.85
N LEU A 208 -8.07 -16.33 11.19
CA LEU A 208 -6.75 -16.21 11.83
C LEU A 208 -6.76 -15.18 12.97
N LEU A 209 -7.51 -14.08 12.81
CA LEU A 209 -7.55 -12.97 13.78
C LEU A 209 -8.42 -13.27 15.01
N ASP A 210 -9.25 -14.31 14.96
CA ASP A 210 -10.03 -14.80 16.10
C ASP A 210 -9.23 -15.79 16.98
N ASP A 211 -8.08 -16.25 16.50
CA ASP A 211 -7.16 -17.10 17.26
C ASP A 211 -6.36 -16.26 18.29
N PRO A 212 -6.32 -16.66 19.57
CA PRO A 212 -5.54 -15.97 20.60
C PRO A 212 -4.01 -16.14 20.44
N ALA A 213 -3.53 -16.97 19.51
CA ALA A 213 -2.10 -17.14 19.26
C ALA A 213 -1.43 -15.86 18.76
N ASP A 214 -0.21 -15.58 19.26
CA ASP A 214 0.59 -14.41 18.88
C ASP A 214 1.30 -14.60 17.51
N ASP A 215 0.89 -15.62 16.73
CA ASP A 215 1.49 -15.96 15.43
C ASP A 215 1.45 -14.79 14.46
N VAL A 216 0.36 -14.02 14.45
CA VAL A 216 0.19 -12.82 13.63
C VAL A 216 1.26 -11.78 13.93
N TRP A 217 1.51 -11.54 15.21
CA TRP A 217 2.55 -10.60 15.65
C TRP A 217 3.95 -11.10 15.28
N LEU A 218 4.23 -12.38 15.50
CA LEU A 218 5.50 -13.01 15.13
C LEU A 218 5.76 -12.85 13.64
N ALA A 219 4.79 -13.21 12.79
CA ALA A 219 4.89 -13.09 11.35
C ALA A 219 5.07 -11.63 10.88
N ALA A 220 4.37 -10.67 11.49
CA ALA A 220 4.53 -9.25 11.18
C ALA A 220 5.96 -8.75 11.46
N ILE A 221 6.55 -9.17 12.59
CA ILE A 221 7.94 -8.83 12.91
C ILE A 221 8.94 -9.53 11.99
N ASP A 222 8.71 -10.81 11.65
CA ASP A 222 9.53 -11.54 10.68
C ASP A 222 9.53 -10.85 9.31
N GLY A 223 8.41 -10.26 8.90
CA GLY A 223 8.31 -9.44 7.69
C GLY A 223 9.16 -8.17 7.76
N LEU A 224 9.13 -7.44 8.88
CA LEU A 224 9.95 -6.25 9.09
C LEU A 224 11.45 -6.59 9.06
N VAL A 225 11.86 -7.67 9.73
CA VAL A 225 13.25 -8.13 9.73
C VAL A 225 13.70 -8.50 8.32
N ALA A 226 12.91 -9.29 7.59
CA ALA A 226 13.25 -9.67 6.22
C ALA A 226 13.38 -8.47 5.26
N ARG A 227 12.59 -7.40 5.46
CA ARG A 227 12.71 -6.17 4.67
C ARG A 227 14.03 -5.45 4.93
N LEU A 228 14.51 -5.43 6.18
CA LEU A 228 15.78 -4.81 6.53
C LEU A 228 16.96 -5.56 5.93
N ASP A 229 16.94 -6.90 5.97
CA ASP A 229 18.00 -7.73 5.37
C ASP A 229 18.11 -7.53 3.85
N ALA A 230 16.97 -7.33 3.17
CA ALA A 230 16.95 -7.04 1.74
C ALA A 230 17.49 -5.63 1.38
N ALA A 231 17.54 -4.70 2.34
CA ALA A 231 18.12 -3.38 2.15
C ALA A 231 19.64 -3.34 2.45
N TRP A 232 20.20 -4.42 2.98
CA TRP A 232 21.61 -4.54 3.36
C TRP A 232 22.47 -5.28 2.33
N ASN A 233 21.84 -6.04 1.44
CA ASN A 233 22.49 -6.78 0.35
C ASN A 233 22.27 -6.08 -0.98
#